data_AF-E1RJX7-F1
#
_entry.id   AF-E1RJX7-F1
#
_cell.length_a   1.000
_cell.length_b   1.000
_cell.length_c   1.000
_cell.angle_alpha   90.00
_cell.angle_beta   90.00
_cell.angle_gamma   90.00
#
_symmetry.space_group_name_H-M   'P 1'
#
loop_
_entity.id
_entity.type
_entity.pdbx_description
1 polymer ?
#
loop_
_entity_poly.entity_id
_entity_poly.type
_entity_poly.pdbx_seq_one_letter_code
_entity_poly.pdbx_strand_id
1 'polypeptide(L)' 'MASPVLAVILSFFIPGLGQFYTGQFLKALVLFILAVILGFLSLMTFGIIILYLIIWIYSMYDAYKSAQEQG' A
#
# COMPACT_ATOMS: atom_id res chain seq x y z
N MET A 1 -5.20 -9.74 -16.49
CA MET A 1 -5.58 -8.33 -16.25
C MET A 1 -6.04 -8.23 -14.80
N ALA A 2 -5.23 -7.62 -13.94
CA ALA A 2 -5.59 -7.39 -12.56
C ALA A 2 -6.72 -6.35 -12.48
N SER A 3 -7.75 -6.57 -11.68
CA SER A 3 -8.81 -5.56 -11.47
C SER A 3 -8.27 -4.38 -10.65
N PRO A 4 -8.31 -3.12 -11.16
CA PRO A 4 -7.83 -1.96 -10.42
C PRO A 4 -8.59 -1.72 -9.12
N VAL A 5 -9.91 -1.95 -9.13
CA VAL A 5 -10.75 -1.79 -7.93
C VAL A 5 -10.38 -2.82 -6.87
N LEU A 6 -10.16 -4.09 -7.27
CA LEU A 6 -9.75 -5.12 -6.32
C LEU A 6 -8.36 -4.83 -5.74
N ALA A 7 -7.42 -4.35 -6.56
CA ALA A 7 -6.09 -3.96 -6.10
C ALA A 7 -6.14 -2.85 -5.04
N VAL A 8 -7.01 -1.85 -5.21
CA VAL A 8 -7.23 -0.77 -4.23
C VAL A 8 -7.82 -1.32 -2.93
N ILE A 9 -8.85 -2.17 -3.00
CA ILE A 9 -9.49 -2.76 -1.82
C ILE A 9 -8.46 -3.58 -1.03
N LEU A 10 -7.62 -4.35 -1.71
CA LEU A 10 -6.56 -5.10 -1.07
C LEU A 10 -5.57 -4.18 -0.34
N SER A 11 -5.10 -3.11 -0.99
CA SER A 11 -4.20 -2.14 -0.38
C SER A 11 -4.83 -1.29 0.72
N PHE A 12 -6.15 -1.10 0.72
CA PHE A 12 -6.90 -0.45 1.80
C PHE A 12 -6.77 -1.24 3.10
N PHE A 13 -6.93 -2.56 3.05
CA PHE A 13 -6.80 -3.41 4.25
C PHE A 13 -5.34 -3.54 4.69
N ILE A 14 -4.43 -3.78 3.74
CA ILE A 14 -3.01 -3.95 4.03
C ILE A 14 -2.19 -3.32 2.90
N PRO A 15 -1.42 -2.24 3.18
CA PRO A 15 -0.50 -1.66 2.24
C PRO A 15 0.43 -2.70 1.62
N GLY A 16 0.50 -2.72 0.28
CA GLY A 16 1.29 -3.67 -0.49
C GLY A 16 0.51 -4.88 -1.02
N LEU A 17 -0.70 -5.19 -0.53
CA LEU A 17 -1.45 -6.34 -1.07
C LEU A 17 -1.95 -6.12 -2.50
N GLY A 18 -2.33 -4.90 -2.89
CA GLY A 18 -2.71 -4.61 -4.27
C GLY A 18 -1.54 -4.80 -5.24
N GLN A 19 -0.33 -4.45 -4.80
CA GLN A 19 0.92 -4.67 -5.53
C GLN A 19 1.26 -6.17 -5.60
N PHE A 20 0.98 -6.93 -4.55
CA PHE A 20 1.13 -8.38 -4.55
C PHE A 20 0.16 -9.04 -5.55
N TYR A 21 -1.09 -8.59 -5.59
CA TYR A 21 -2.10 -9.06 -6.54
C TYR A 21 -1.74 -8.77 -8.01
N THR A 22 -1.05 -7.65 -8.26
CA THR A 22 -0.48 -7.32 -9.57
C THR A 22 0.89 -8.00 -9.81
N GLY A 23 1.35 -8.90 -8.94
CA GLY A 23 2.63 -9.60 -9.13
C GLY A 23 3.88 -8.71 -8.95
N GLN A 24 3.73 -7.48 -8.48
CA GLN A 24 4.84 -6.56 -8.19
C GLN A 24 5.40 -6.82 -6.79
N PHE A 25 6.01 -8.00 -6.60
CA PHE A 25 6.44 -8.51 -5.29
C PHE A 25 7.37 -7.55 -4.54
N LEU A 26 8.35 -6.95 -5.23
CA LEU A 26 9.29 -6.04 -4.58
C LEU A 26 8.60 -4.78 -4.04
N LYS A 27 7.66 -4.20 -4.80
CA LYS A 27 6.87 -3.05 -4.34
C LYS A 27 5.96 -3.43 -3.18
N ALA A 28 5.31 -4.60 -3.27
CA ALA A 28 4.46 -5.13 -2.21
C ALA A 28 5.22 -5.24 -0.89
N LEU A 29 6.41 -5.84 -0.93
CA LEU A 29 7.26 -6.02 0.24
C LEU A 29 7.72 -4.68 0.84
N VAL A 30 8.17 -3.74 0.01
CA VAL A 30 8.62 -2.41 0.46
C VAL A 30 7.48 -1.64 1.13
N LEU A 31 6.30 -1.60 0.51
CA LEU A 31 5.14 -0.88 1.05
C LEU A 31 4.64 -1.51 2.35
N PHE A 32 4.62 -2.84 2.43
CA PHE A 32 4.22 -3.56 3.63
C PHE A 32 5.17 -3.27 4.80
N ILE A 33 6.49 -3.42 4.60
CA ILE A 33 7.50 -3.15 5.63
C ILE A 33 7.42 -1.69 6.08
N LEU A 34 7.31 -0.75 5.14
CA LEU A 34 7.19 0.67 5.45
C LEU A 34 5.93 0.96 6.28
N ALA A 35 4.79 0.37 5.92
CA ALA A 35 3.55 0.53 6.68
C ALA A 35 3.64 -0.07 8.08
N VAL A 36 4.31 -1.21 8.27
CA VAL A 36 4.53 -1.83 9.59
C VAL A 36 5.41 -0.93 10.47
N ILE A 37 6.54 -0.44 9.92
CA ILE A 37 7.46 0.44 10.67
C ILE A 37 6.77 1.74 11.05
N LEU A 38 6.12 2.41 10.09
CA LEU A 38 5.42 3.67 10.36
C LEU A 38 4.21 3.47 11.27
N GLY A 39 3.48 2.38 11.12
CA GLY A 39 2.37 2.02 12.00
C GLY A 39 2.84 1.83 13.44
N PHE A 40 3.95 1.11 13.65
CA PHE A 40 4.54 0.95 14.98
C PHE A 40 5.02 2.28 15.57
N LEU A 41 5.74 3.09 14.79
CA LEU A 41 6.22 4.41 15.23
C LEU A 41 5.08 5.41 15.48
N SER A 42 3.94 5.27 14.79
CA SER A 42 2.76 6.11 15.00
C SER A 42 2.17 5.99 16.40
N LEU A 43 2.41 4.86 17.08
CA LEU A 43 2.01 4.65 18.47
C LEU A 43 2.81 5.51 19.46
N MET A 44 4.01 5.98 19.07
CA MET A 44 4.88 6.76 19.94
C MET A 44 4.72 8.28 19.76
N THR A 45 4.38 8.73 18.54
CA THR A 45 4.41 10.16 18.19
C THR A 45 3.28 10.51 17.22
N PHE A 46 2.47 11.52 17.57
CA PHE A 46 1.36 12.02 16.73
C PHE A 46 1.81 12.47 15.33
N GLY A 47 3.00 13.04 15.15
CA GLY A 47 3.49 13.44 13.83
C GLY A 47 3.62 12.27 12.85
N ILE A 48 3.87 11.06 13.34
CA ILE A 48 4.06 9.88 12.51
C ILE A 48 2.73 9.30 12.01
N ILE A 49 1.61 9.56 12.71
CA ILE A 49 0.29 9.11 12.25
C ILE A 49 -0.08 9.73 10.90
N ILE A 50 0.28 11.01 10.69
CA ILE A 50 0.04 11.72 9.44
C ILE A 50 0.86 11.08 8.32
N LEU A 51 2.13 10.77 8.59
CA LEU A 51 3.02 10.12 7.62
C LEU A 51 2.52 8.71 7.26
N TYR A 52 2.05 7.94 8.24
CA TYR A 52 1.43 6.63 8.01
C TYR A 52 0.22 6.74 7.08
N LEU A 53 -0.69 7.70 7.33
CA LEU A 53 -1.86 7.92 6.49
C LEU A 53 -1.49 8.30 5.05
N ILE A 54 -0.44 9.10 4.85
CA ILE A 54 0.07 9.43 3.51
C ILE A 54 0.55 8.17 2.79
N ILE A 55 1.34 7.32 3.45
CA ILE A 55 1.83 6.07 2.86
C ILE A 55 0.67 5.09 2.58
N TRP A 56 -0.33 5.04 3.46
CA TRP A 56 -1.52 4.22 3.27
C TRP A 56 -2.31 4.64 2.01
N ILE A 57 -2.57 5.94 1.84
CA ILE A 57 -3.22 6.47 0.63
C ILE A 57 -2.35 6.25 -0.61
N TYR A 58 -1.05 6.48 -0.50
CA TYR A 58 -0.12 6.23 -1.59
C TYR A 58 -0.13 4.77 -2.03
N SER A 59 -0.20 3.81 -1.10
CA SER A 59 -0.26 2.39 -1.44
C SER A 59 -1.52 2.02 -2.23
N MET A 60 -2.66 2.64 -1.93
CA MET A 60 -3.89 2.47 -2.70
C MET A 60 -3.76 3.04 -4.12
N TYR A 61 -3.21 4.25 -4.25
CA TYR A 61 -2.96 4.87 -5.56
C TYR A 61 -1.98 4.07 -6.41
N ASP A 62 -0.86 3.63 -5.82
CA ASP A 62 0.13 2.82 -6.53
C ASP A 62 -0.43 1.45 -6.93
N ALA A 63 -1.33 0.85 -6.13
CA ALA A 63 -2.01 -0.38 -6.49
C ALA A 63 -2.97 -0.21 -7.67
N TYR A 64 -3.74 0.89 -7.69
CA TYR A 64 -4.61 1.23 -8.82
C TYR A 64 -3.80 1.36 -10.11
N LYS A 65 -2.73 2.17 -10.06
CA LYS A 65 -1.86 2.40 -11.22
C LYS A 65 -1.17 1.12 -11.69
N SER A 66 -0.65 0.32 -10.74
CA SER A 66 -0.03 -0.97 -11.00
C SER A 66 -0.96 -1.97 -11.68
N ALA A 67 -2.25 -1.96 -11.31
CA ALA A 67 -3.25 -2.82 -11.93
C ALA A 67 -3.64 -2.32 -13.33
N GLN A 68 -3.72 -1.00 -13.53
CA GLN A 68 -4.01 -0.40 -14.82
C GLN A 68 -2.89 -0.65 -15.85
N GLU A 69 -1.62 -0.64 -15.42
CA GLU A 69 -0.47 -0.94 -16.27
C GLU A 69 -0.37 -2.41 -16.71
N GLN A 70 -1.12 -3.30 -16.05
CA GLN A 70 -1.18 -4.74 -16.35
C GLN A 70 -2.51 -5.19 -16.96
N GLY A 71 -3.40 -4.24 -17.19
CA GLY A 71 -4.63 -4.42 -17.96
C GLY A 71 -4.39 -4.33 -19.45
#